data_AF-A0A5C7QAQ3-F1
#
_entry.id   AF-A0A5C7QAQ3-F1
#
_cell.length_a   1.000
_cell.length_b   1.000
_cell.length_c   1.000
_cell.angle_alpha   90.00
_cell.angle_beta   90.00
_cell.angle_gamma   90.00
#
_symmetry.space_group_name_H-M   'P 1'
#
loop_
_entity.id
_entity.type
_entity.pdbx_description
1 polymer ?
#
loop_
_entity_poly.entity_id
_entity_poly.type
_entity_poly.pdbx_seq_one_letter_code
_entity_poly.pdbx_strand_id
1 'polypeptide(L)'
;MKTNTTDLVKFKKLQRRLGESTRGVIGILELLWKATAQQAPRGDIGRFDNEDIAILCDWDGDPDKLVESLVDCGWLDRCETHRLVVHDWR
;
A
#
# COMPACT_ATOMS: atom_id res chain seq x y z
N MET A 1 8.44 5.53 7.98
CA MET A 1 8.16 6.51 6.91
C MET A 1 9.37 7.38 6.57
N LYS A 2 9.55 7.79 5.30
CA LYS A 2 10.50 8.86 4.93
C LYS A 2 9.96 10.24 5.35
N THR A 3 10.84 11.18 5.68
CA THR A 3 10.48 12.58 6.00
C THR A 3 9.66 13.20 4.85
N ASN A 4 8.59 13.93 5.17
CA ASN A 4 7.66 14.61 4.24
C ASN A 4 6.67 13.73 3.45
N THR A 5 6.57 12.43 3.72
CA THR A 5 5.65 11.53 2.99
C THR A 5 4.20 12.01 3.06
N THR A 6 3.76 12.56 4.18
CA THR A 6 2.40 13.08 4.40
C THR A 6 2.05 14.33 3.59
N ASP A 7 3.07 15.03 3.07
CA ASP A 7 2.91 16.27 2.31
C ASP A 7 2.83 16.00 0.79
N LEU A 8 3.16 14.78 0.37
CA LEU A 8 3.09 14.37 -1.02
C LEU A 8 1.66 14.40 -1.54
N VAL A 9 1.46 14.91 -2.76
CA VAL A 9 0.16 14.89 -3.44
C VAL A 9 -0.38 13.46 -3.57
N LYS A 10 0.49 12.45 -3.80
CA LYS A 10 0.07 11.05 -3.87
C LYS A 10 -0.44 10.49 -2.53
N PHE A 11 0.07 10.99 -1.41
CA PHE A 11 -0.46 10.68 -0.08
C PHE A 11 -1.85 11.28 0.11
N LYS A 12 -2.04 12.57 -0.22
CA LYS A 12 -3.36 13.23 -0.13
C LYS A 12 -4.40 12.60 -1.07
N LYS A 13 -3.98 12.14 -2.25
CA LYS A 13 -4.83 11.39 -3.20
C LYS A 13 -5.28 10.05 -2.60
N LEU A 14 -4.36 9.28 -2.01
CA LEU A 14 -4.68 8.01 -1.35
C LEU A 14 -5.68 8.24 -0.20
N GLN A 15 -5.41 9.24 0.65
CA GLN A 15 -6.30 9.64 1.73
C GLN A 15 -7.72 9.93 1.23
N ARG A 16 -7.86 10.74 0.18
CA ARG A 16 -9.16 11.10 -0.40
C ARG A 16 -9.89 9.88 -1.00
N ARG A 17 -9.17 8.98 -1.68
CA ARG A 17 -9.75 7.79 -2.33
C ARG A 17 -10.27 6.78 -1.31
N LEU A 18 -9.51 6.56 -0.24
CA LEU A 18 -9.90 5.63 0.81
C LEU A 18 -10.97 6.22 1.74
N GLY A 19 -11.05 7.55 1.84
CA GLY A 19 -11.95 8.23 2.77
C GLY A 19 -11.36 8.31 4.17
N GLU A 20 -10.03 8.33 4.27
CA GLU A 20 -9.30 8.13 5.52
C GLU A 20 -8.80 9.39 6.20
N SER A 21 -8.49 9.22 7.48
CA SER A 21 -7.69 10.22 8.21
C SER A 21 -6.21 10.13 7.82
N THR A 22 -5.45 11.18 8.08
CA THR A 22 -3.98 11.15 7.92
C THR A 22 -3.37 9.98 8.71
N ARG A 23 -3.87 9.72 9.93
CA ARG A 23 -3.40 8.61 10.77
C ARG A 23 -3.69 7.25 10.16
N GLY A 24 -4.88 7.07 9.58
CA GLY A 24 -5.27 5.83 8.91
C GLY A 24 -4.35 5.51 7.74
N VAL A 25 -4.09 6.49 6.86
CA VAL A 25 -3.19 6.28 5.72
C VAL A 25 -1.74 6.04 6.15
N ILE A 26 -1.28 6.70 7.22
CA ILE A 26 0.04 6.38 7.81
C ILE A 26 0.07 4.92 8.26
N GLY A 27 -0.95 4.46 9.00
CA GLY A 27 -1.06 3.08 9.47
C GLY A 27 -0.98 2.07 8.32
N ILE A 28 -1.82 2.26 7.29
CA ILE A 28 -1.85 1.41 6.09
C ILE A 28 -0.47 1.30 5.44
N LEU A 29 0.21 2.43 5.20
CA LEU A 29 1.50 2.43 4.51
C LEU A 29 2.62 1.83 5.38
N GLU A 30 2.67 2.14 6.67
CA GLU A 30 3.67 1.55 7.58
C GLU A 30 3.49 0.04 7.70
N LEU A 31 2.25 -0.43 7.81
CA LEU A 31 1.93 -1.85 7.89
C LEU A 31 2.22 -2.57 6.58
N LEU A 32 1.88 -1.97 5.43
CA LEU A 32 2.24 -2.48 4.10
C LEU A 32 3.76 -2.69 3.98
N TRP A 33 4.56 -1.68 4.33
CA TRP A 33 6.02 -1.78 4.23
C TRP A 33 6.60 -2.75 5.24
N LYS A 34 6.05 -2.83 6.45
CA LYS A 34 6.46 -3.81 7.45
C LYS A 34 6.20 -5.23 6.96
N ALA A 35 4.99 -5.51 6.46
CA ALA A 35 4.63 -6.82 5.91
C ALA A 35 5.53 -7.18 4.71
N THR A 36 5.76 -6.21 3.81
CA THR A 36 6.67 -6.37 2.67
C THR A 36 8.07 -6.74 3.14
N ALA A 37 8.66 -5.99 4.07
CA ALA A 37 10.00 -6.27 4.60
C ALA A 37 10.12 -7.65 5.26
N GLN A 38 9.07 -8.13 5.92
CA GLN A 38 9.08 -9.39 6.66
C GLN A 38 8.79 -10.62 5.78
N GLN A 39 7.90 -10.49 4.80
CA GLN A 39 7.31 -11.63 4.10
C GLN A 39 7.49 -11.59 2.57
N ALA A 40 7.80 -10.43 2.00
CA ALA A 40 8.08 -10.22 0.58
C ALA A 40 9.32 -9.31 0.41
N PRO A 41 10.51 -9.75 0.87
CA PRO A 41 11.68 -8.88 1.00
C PRO A 41 12.20 -8.32 -0.34
N ARG A 42 11.80 -8.91 -1.49
CA ARG A 42 12.09 -8.39 -2.83
C ARG A 42 11.09 -7.32 -3.29
N GLY A 43 10.13 -6.94 -2.44
CA GLY A 43 9.07 -6.00 -2.74
C GLY A 43 7.86 -6.65 -3.42
N ASP A 44 7.89 -7.95 -3.68
CA ASP A 44 6.91 -8.75 -4.43
C ASP A 44 5.66 -9.10 -3.62
N ILE A 45 5.00 -8.07 -3.07
CA ILE A 45 3.83 -8.20 -2.19
C ILE A 45 2.63 -8.84 -2.88
N GLY A 46 2.58 -8.86 -4.23
CA GLY A 46 1.49 -9.48 -4.98
C GLY A 46 1.40 -11.01 -4.87
N ARG A 47 2.31 -11.65 -4.11
CA ARG A 47 2.17 -13.03 -3.63
C ARG A 47 0.98 -13.24 -2.69
N PHE A 48 0.52 -12.18 -2.03
CA PHE A 48 -0.70 -12.12 -1.24
C PHE A 48 -1.85 -11.71 -2.15
N ASP A 49 -3.06 -12.19 -1.91
CA ASP A 49 -4.24 -11.66 -2.61
C ASP A 49 -4.66 -10.30 -2.02
N ASN A 50 -5.76 -9.72 -2.53
CA ASN A 50 -6.18 -8.40 -2.08
C ASN A 50 -6.71 -8.41 -0.63
N GLU A 51 -7.40 -9.49 -0.22
CA GLU A 51 -7.92 -9.66 1.13
C GLU A 51 -6.78 -9.78 2.14
N ASP A 52 -5.77 -10.60 1.84
CA ASP A 52 -4.55 -10.72 2.64
C ASP A 52 -3.83 -9.37 2.77
N ILE A 53 -3.72 -8.59 1.69
CA ILE A 53 -3.10 -7.25 1.74
C ILE A 53 -3.91 -6.32 2.64
N ALA A 54 -5.23 -6.35 2.58
CA ALA A 54 -6.09 -5.55 3.46
C ALA A 54 -5.91 -5.92 4.93
N ILE A 55 -5.86 -7.22 5.25
CA ILE A 55 -5.59 -7.73 6.60
C ILE A 55 -4.20 -7.27 7.08
N LEU A 56 -3.17 -7.41 6.25
CA LEU A 56 -1.80 -6.98 6.58
C LEU A 56 -1.70 -5.47 6.83
N CYS A 57 -2.55 -4.68 6.17
CA CYS A 57 -2.65 -3.23 6.32
C CYS A 57 -3.58 -2.76 7.44
N ASP A 58 -4.20 -3.66 8.20
CA ASP A 58 -5.24 -3.35 9.20
C ASP A 58 -6.37 -2.50 8.61
N TRP A 59 -6.89 -2.94 7.46
CA TRP A 59 -7.90 -2.23 6.67
C TRP A 59 -9.22 -3.01 6.60
N ASP A 60 -10.27 -2.47 7.20
CA ASP A 60 -11.61 -3.09 7.26
C ASP A 60 -12.52 -2.78 6.05
N GLY A 61 -12.03 -1.99 5.09
CA GLY A 61 -12.79 -1.62 3.90
C GLY A 61 -12.75 -2.69 2.80
N ASP A 62 -13.23 -2.33 1.61
CA ASP A 62 -13.14 -3.19 0.43
C ASP A 62 -11.66 -3.44 0.04
N PRO A 63 -11.20 -4.71 0.03
CA PRO A 63 -9.82 -5.06 -0.31
C PRO A 63 -9.41 -4.66 -1.73
N ASP A 64 -10.32 -4.80 -2.71
CA ASP A 64 -10.06 -4.41 -4.09
C ASP A 64 -9.87 -2.90 -4.19
N LYS A 65 -10.72 -2.13 -3.47
CA LYS A 65 -10.59 -0.67 -3.40
C LYS A 65 -9.25 -0.25 -2.81
N LEU A 66 -8.76 -0.94 -1.77
CA LEU A 66 -7.46 -0.64 -1.17
C LEU A 66 -6.34 -0.82 -2.20
N VAL A 67 -6.27 -2.00 -2.82
CA VAL A 67 -5.20 -2.35 -3.76
C VAL A 67 -5.23 -1.44 -4.99
N GLU A 68 -6.39 -1.22 -5.59
CA GLU A 68 -6.52 -0.32 -6.73
C GLU A 68 -6.13 1.13 -6.37
N SER A 69 -6.48 1.59 -5.17
CA SER A 69 -6.08 2.93 -4.71
C SER A 69 -4.57 3.05 -4.47
N LEU A 70 -3.93 2.00 -3.95
CA LEU A 70 -2.47 1.95 -3.78
C LEU A 70 -1.75 1.94 -5.13
N VAL A 71 -2.27 1.20 -6.12
CA VAL A 71 -1.74 1.18 -7.49
C VAL A 71 -1.90 2.54 -8.17
N ASP A 72 -3.13 3.08 -8.21
CA ASP A 72 -3.43 4.36 -8.87
C ASP A 72 -2.66 5.55 -8.28
N CYS A 73 -2.30 5.49 -6.99
CA CYS A 73 -1.51 6.53 -6.34
C CYS A 73 0.01 6.32 -6.47
N GLY A 74 0.48 5.21 -7.05
CA GLY A 74 1.91 4.92 -7.19
C GLY A 74 2.57 4.54 -5.86
N TRP A 75 1.88 3.74 -5.05
CA TRP A 75 2.44 3.04 -3.88
C TRP A 75 2.76 1.58 -4.20
N LEU A 76 1.98 0.97 -5.09
CA LEU A 76 2.23 -0.33 -5.69
C LEU A 76 2.30 -0.19 -7.20
N ASP A 77 3.15 -0.99 -7.84
CA ASP A 77 3.19 -1.13 -9.29
C ASP A 77 2.66 -2.51 -9.69
N ARG A 78 1.95 -2.58 -10.82
CA ARG A 78 1.57 -3.86 -11.42
C ARG A 78 2.82 -4.52 -12.01
N CYS A 79 2.99 -5.81 -11.74
CA CYS A 79 4.12 -6.60 -12.23
C CYS A 79 3.59 -7.86 -12.92
N GLU A 80 4.07 -8.14 -14.13
CA GLU A 80 3.66 -9.34 -14.88
C GLU A 80 4.00 -10.64 -14.14
N THR A 81 5.17 -10.69 -13.50
CA THR A 81 5.65 -11.89 -12.81
C THR A 81 5.09 -12.03 -11.38
N HIS A 82 4.98 -10.92 -10.66
CA HIS A 82 4.69 -10.90 -9.22
C HIS A 82 3.32 -10.33 -8.87
N ARG A 83 2.49 -9.99 -9.86
CA ARG A 83 1.19 -9.29 -9.74
C ARG A 83 1.33 -7.85 -9.25
N LEU A 84 1.92 -7.64 -8.07
CA LEU A 84 2.16 -6.35 -7.43
C LEU A 84 3.55 -6.30 -6.83
N VAL A 85 4.22 -5.16 -7.00
CA VAL A 85 5.47 -4.83 -6.29
C VAL A 85 5.33 -3.49 -5.59
N VAL A 86 6.01 -3.31 -4.46
CA VAL A 86 6.05 -1.99 -3.80
C VAL A 86 6.88 -1.03 -4.65
N HIS A 87 6.30 0.14 -4.92
CA HIS A 87 6.93 1.16 -5.75
C HIS A 87 8.24 1.65 -5.12
N ASP A 88 9.29 1.79 -5.93
CA ASP A 88 10.65 2.17 -5.50
C ASP A 88 11.26 1.28 -4.39
N TRP A 89 10.82 0.02 -4.28
CA TRP A 89 11.43 -0.94 -3.36
C TRP A 89 12.86 -1.30 -3.79
N ARG A 90 13.78 -1.40 -2.82
CA ARG A 90 15.20 -1.72 -3.03
C ARG A 90 15.59 -2.97 -2.28
#